data_AF-R9IYZ2-F1
#
_entry.id   AF-R9IYZ2-F1
#
_cell.length_a   1.000
_cell.length_b   1.000
_cell.length_c   1.000
_cell.angle_alpha   90.00
_cell.angle_beta   90.00
_cell.angle_gamma   90.00
#
_symmetry.space_group_name_H-M   'P 1'
#
loop_
_entity.id
_entity.type
_entity.pdbx_description
1 polymer ?
#
loop_
_entity_poly.entity_id
_entity_poly.type
_entity_poly.pdbx_seq_one_letter_code
_entity_poly.pdbx_strand_id
1 'polypeptide(L)' 'MNLKEILFFRVKAELDAYRQMEKSTGFTEEETEKQRERFCSAYQIVEEAGLEDEYEEWKESSKKETGQYEA' A
#
# COMPACT_ATOMS: atom_id res chain seq x y z
N MET A 1 -3.11 -15.94 -7.96
CA MET A 1 -3.47 -14.61 -7.42
C MET A 1 -4.84 -14.23 -7.95
N ASN A 2 -5.79 -13.96 -7.06
CA ASN A 2 -7.15 -13.51 -7.44
C ASN A 2 -7.23 -11.98 -7.50
N LEU A 3 -8.34 -11.43 -8.02
CA LEU A 3 -8.51 -9.98 -8.19
C LEU A 3 -8.36 -9.20 -6.87
N LYS A 4 -8.88 -9.75 -5.77
CA LYS A 4 -8.79 -9.15 -4.43
C LYS A 4 -7.35 -9.08 -3.96
N GLU A 5 -6.59 -10.18 -4.08
CA GLU A 5 -5.17 -10.18 -3.75
C GLU A 5 -4.38 -9.18 -4.59
N ILE A 6 -4.65 -9.09 -5.89
CA ILE A 6 -4.01 -8.11 -6.78
C ILE A 6 -4.30 -6.67 -6.31
N LEU A 7 -5.55 -6.36 -5.95
CA LEU A 7 -5.93 -5.06 -5.40
C LEU A 7 -5.15 -4.76 -4.12
N PHE A 8 -5.12 -5.70 -3.16
CA PHE A 8 -4.43 -5.53 -1.89
C PHE A 8 -2.92 -5.31 -2.08
N PHE A 9 -2.29 -6.10 -2.96
CA PHE A 9 -0.88 -5.88 -3.33
C PHE A 9 -0.66 -4.49 -3.93
N ARG A 10 -1.54 -4.04 -4.82
CA ARG A 10 -1.39 -2.74 -5.48
C ARG A 10 -1.52 -1.58 -4.49
N VAL A 11 -2.51 -1.63 -3.61
CA VAL A 11 -2.73 -0.62 -2.55
C VAL A 11 -1.52 -0.56 -1.63
N LYS A 12 -1.02 -1.72 -1.18
CA LYS A 12 0.18 -1.79 -0.35
C LYS A 12 1.41 -1.23 -1.05
N ALA A 13 1.62 -1.57 -2.33
CA ALA A 13 2.75 -1.07 -3.09
C ALA A 13 2.74 0.46 -3.22
N GLU A 14 1.56 1.07 -3.46
CA GLU A 14 1.46 2.53 -3.51
C GLU A 14 1.69 3.20 -2.16
N LEU A 15 1.19 2.59 -1.08
CA LEU A 15 1.44 3.07 0.29
C LEU A 15 2.92 3.00 0.65
N ASP A 16 3.57 1.87 0.37
CA ASP A 16 4.99 1.66 0.65
C ASP A 16 5.84 2.66 -0.14
N ALA A 17 5.54 2.87 -1.43
CA ALA A 17 6.21 3.86 -2.27
C ALA A 17 6.00 5.29 -1.74
N TYR A 18 4.77 5.67 -1.38
CA TYR A 18 4.49 6.98 -0.78
C TYR A 18 5.31 7.19 0.51
N ARG A 19 5.32 6.21 1.43
CA ARG A 19 6.09 6.31 2.68
C ARG A 19 7.60 6.33 2.46
N GLN A 20 8.08 5.67 1.41
CA GLN A 20 9.49 5.75 1.03
C GLN A 20 9.84 7.14 0.48
N MET A 21 8.98 7.72 -0.37
CA MET A 21 9.17 9.05 -0.91
C MET A 21 9.12 10.12 0.19
N GLU A 22 8.14 10.06 1.09
CA GLU A 22 7.98 11.00 2.22
C GLU A 22 9.23 11.06 3.14
N LYS A 23 9.95 9.93 3.27
CA LYS A 23 11.18 9.84 4.08
C LYS A 23 12.46 10.19 3.32
N SER A 24 12.39 10.32 2.00
CA SER A 24 13.53 10.57 1.13
C SER A 24 13.71 12.07 0.89
N THR A 25 14.97 12.51 0.75
CA THR A 25 15.28 13.90 0.37
C THR A 25 15.35 14.09 -1.15
N GLY A 26 15.06 13.06 -1.93
CA GLY A 26 15.22 13.06 -3.39
C GLY A 26 13.99 13.47 -4.19
N PHE A 27 12.85 13.71 -3.54
CA PHE A 27 11.58 14.03 -4.20
C PHE A 27 11.05 15.37 -3.74
N THR A 28 10.39 16.08 -4.65
CA THR A 28 9.67 17.30 -4.34
C THR A 28 8.36 17.00 -3.62
N GLU A 29 7.79 18.03 -2.98
CA GLU A 29 6.46 17.94 -2.36
C GLU A 29 5.38 17.57 -3.40
N GLU A 30 5.46 18.13 -4.61
CA GLU A 30 4.51 17.82 -5.70
C GLU A 30 4.58 16.35 -6.15
N GLU A 31 5.79 15.80 -6.31
CA GLU A 31 5.95 14.38 -6.66
C GLU A 31 5.43 13.46 -5.56
N THR A 32 5.68 13.83 -4.30
CA THR A 32 5.21 13.09 -3.13
C THR A 32 3.69 13.12 -3.04
N GLU A 33 3.07 14.27 -3.31
CA GLU A 33 1.61 14.40 -3.33
C GLU A 33 0.98 13.59 -4.47
N LYS A 34 1.56 13.59 -5.68
CA LYS A 34 1.10 12.73 -6.77
C LYS A 34 1.15 11.24 -6.42
N GLN A 35 2.17 10.82 -5.67
CA GLN A 35 2.24 9.44 -5.20
C GLN A 35 1.20 9.14 -4.11
N ARG A 36 0.92 10.11 -3.23
CA ARG A 36 -0.19 10.04 -2.26
C ARG A 36 -1.54 9.88 -2.95
N GLU A 37 -1.81 10.68 -3.99
CA GLU A 37 -3.04 10.58 -4.79
C GLU A 37 -3.23 9.19 -5.41
N ARG A 38 -2.15 8.57 -5.90
CA ARG A 38 -2.20 7.19 -6.43
C ARG A 38 -2.58 6.17 -5.35
N PHE A 39 -2.00 6.30 -4.15
CA PHE A 39 -2.40 5.47 -3.02
C PHE A 39 -3.88 5.70 -2.67
N CYS A 40 -4.33 6.95 -2.54
CA CYS A 40 -5.73 7.27 -2.24
C CYS A 40 -6.68 6.69 -3.28
N SER A 41 -6.37 6.82 -4.57
CA SER A 41 -7.20 6.26 -5.65
C SER A 41 -7.28 4.74 -5.60
N ALA A 42 -6.19 4.04 -5.26
CA ALA A 42 -6.22 2.60 -5.10
C ALA A 42 -6.99 2.17 -3.84
N TYR A 43 -6.80 2.87 -2.72
CA TYR A 43 -7.48 2.58 -1.46
C TYR A 43 -8.99 2.85 -1.52
N GLN A 44 -9.41 3.86 -2.28
CA GLN A 44 -10.83 4.13 -2.51
C GLN A 44 -11.57 2.91 -3.09
N ILE A 45 -10.92 2.09 -3.91
CA ILE A 45 -11.53 0.85 -4.45
C ILE A 45 -11.74 -0.18 -3.32
N VAL A 46 -10.86 -0.21 -2.32
CA VAL A 46 -11.02 -1.06 -1.12
C VAL A 46 -12.20 -0.59 -0.29
N GLU A 47 -12.32 0.73 -0.06
CA GLU A 47 -13.44 1.33 0.67
C GLU A 47 -14.77 1.11 -0.05
N GLU A 48 -14.84 1.41 -1.34
CA GLU A 48 -16.06 1.23 -2.15
C GLU A 48 -16.50 -0.24 -2.25
N ALA A 49 -15.56 -1.17 -2.14
CA ALA A 49 -15.83 -2.61 -2.12
C ALA A 49 -16.15 -3.16 -0.71
N GLY A 50 -16.00 -2.35 0.34
CA GLY A 50 -16.20 -2.78 1.74
C GLY A 50 -15.17 -3.81 2.21
N LEU A 51 -13.92 -3.68 1.75
CA LEU A 51 -12.83 -4.65 1.98
C LEU A 51 -11.77 -4.14 2.96
N GLU A 52 -12.03 -3.08 3.72
CA GLU A 52 -11.06 -2.42 4.59
C GLU A 52 -10.49 -3.38 5.65
N ASP A 53 -11.38 -4.09 6.36
CA ASP A 53 -10.99 -5.05 7.40
C ASP A 53 -10.15 -6.20 6.81
N GLU A 54 -10.57 -6.73 5.65
CA GLU A 54 -9.85 -7.79 4.96
C GLU A 54 -8.46 -7.34 4.48
N TYR A 55 -8.35 -6.09 4.00
CA TYR A 55 -7.08 -5.51 3.59
C TYR A 55 -6.13 -5.36 4.79
N GLU A 56 -6.63 -4.91 5.95
CA GLU A 56 -5.84 -4.79 7.17
C GLU A 56 -5.37 -6.17 7.68
N GLU A 57 -6.27 -7.16 7.73
CA GLU A 57 -5.92 -8.55 8.10
C GLU A 57 -4.86 -9.15 7.16
N TRP A 58 -5.03 -8.95 5.85
CA TRP A 58 -4.08 -9.41 4.84
C TRP A 58 -2.72 -8.71 4.96
N LYS A 59 -2.72 -7.40 5.23
CA LYS A 59 -1.49 -6.60 5.41
C LYS A 59 -0.72 -7.04 6.66
N GLU A 60 -1.40 -7.37 7.74
CA GLU A 60 -0.76 -7.91 8.96
C GLU A 60 -0.24 -9.34 8.77
N SER A 61 -0.95 -10.16 7.99
CA SER A 61 -0.52 -11.52 7.67
C SER A 61 0.70 -11.54 6.74
N SER A 62 0.71 -10.68 5.72
CA SER A 62 1.82 -10.57 4.76
C SER A 62 3.11 -10.01 5.39
N LYS A 63 3.02 -9.14 6.40
CA LYS A 63 4.19 -8.69 7.19
C LYS A 63 4.84 -9.84 7.99
N LYS A 64 4.05 -10.80 8.46
CA LYS A 64 4.57 -11.94 9.25
C LYS A 64 5.34 -12.93 8.39
N GLU A 65 5.02 -13.05 7.10
CA GLU A 65 5.76 -13.90 6.17
C GLU A 65 7.11 -13.30 5.75
N THR A 66 7.23 -11.98 5.63
CA THR A 66 8.50 -11.33 5.25
C THR A 66 9.48 -11.15 6.40
N GLY A 67 9.02 -11.19 7.66
CA GLY A 67 9.87 -11.15 8.86
C GLY A 67 10.70 -12.41 9.12
N GLN A 68 10.62 -13.45 8.27
CA GLN A 68 11.37 -14.70 8.43
C GLN A 68 12.78 -14.69 7.79
N TYR A 69 13.16 -13.60 7.10
CA TYR A 69 14.46 -13.45 6.43
C TYR A 69 15.34 -12.32 7.00
N GLU A 70 14.95 -11.73 8.13
CA GLU A 70 15.78 -10.78 8.88
C GLU A 70 16.27 -11.45 10.18
N ALA A 71 17.29 -12.31 10.05
CA ALA A 71 18.09 -12.85 11.15
C ALA A 71 19.58 -12.81 10.78
#